data_AF-A0A7Y0JIL9-F1
#
_entry.id   AF-A0A7Y0JIL9-F1
#
_cell.length_a   1.000
_cell.length_b   1.000
_cell.length_c   1.000
_cell.angle_alpha   90.00
_cell.angle_beta   90.00
_cell.angle_gamma   90.00
#
_symmetry.space_group_name_H-M   'P 1'
#
loop_
_entity.id
_entity.type
_entity.pdbx_description
1 polymer ?
#
loop_
_entity_poly.entity_id
_entity_poly.type
_entity_poly.pdbx_seq_one_letter_code
_entity_poly.pdbx_strand_id
1 'polypeptide(L)'
;MFENLNWWEIGALLMLALLIFGERLPKVIGDGLRMLRGLRAMAQNATSDLSRELGTDIQLQDLHPKAFIRKHLISEEDEAALRKPLQGLLDDVKQDLNGVKQDLSEVATAADIKNHTAPSVSAEQPARRTPSLDLDAT
;
A
#
# COMPACT_ATOMS: atom_id res chain seq x y z
N MET A 1 0.77 2.13 8.11
CA MET A 1 1.20 0.77 7.67
C MET A 1 2.36 0.24 8.48
N PHE A 2 3.42 1.04 8.74
CA PHE A 2 4.53 0.64 9.61
C PHE A 2 4.18 0.48 11.10
N GLU A 3 3.05 1.05 11.55
CA GLU A 3 2.57 0.94 12.95
C GLU A 3 2.09 -0.48 13.32
N ASN A 4 1.82 -1.34 12.34
CA ASN A 4 1.44 -2.74 12.56
C ASN A 4 2.66 -3.68 12.63
N LEU A 5 3.88 -3.15 12.61
CA LEU A 5 5.10 -3.96 12.53
C LEU A 5 5.53 -4.45 13.91
N ASN A 6 5.46 -5.76 14.11
CA ASN A 6 5.86 -6.44 15.33
C ASN A 6 7.39 -6.67 15.37
N TRP A 7 7.93 -6.89 16.57
CA TRP A 7 9.37 -7.14 16.77
C TRP A 7 9.90 -8.32 15.96
N TRP A 8 9.09 -9.36 15.75
CA TRP A 8 9.47 -10.53 14.96
C TRP A 8 9.59 -10.20 13.45
N GLU A 9 8.73 -9.31 12.94
CA GLU A 9 8.77 -8.87 11.54
C GLU A 9 9.97 -7.97 11.30
N ILE A 10 10.32 -7.12 12.27
CA ILE A 10 11.58 -6.36 12.25
C ILE A 10 12.77 -7.32 12.15
N GLY A 11 12.77 -8.40 12.92
CA GLY A 11 13.79 -9.45 12.83
C GLY A 11 13.85 -10.11 11.45
N ALA A 12 12.69 -10.44 10.87
CA ALA A 12 12.60 -11.01 9.52
C ALA A 12 13.14 -10.06 8.44
N LEU A 13 12.81 -8.76 8.53
CA LEU A 13 13.33 -7.74 7.62
C LEU A 13 14.84 -7.55 7.76
N LEU A 14 15.36 -7.58 8.99
CA LEU A 14 16.80 -7.54 9.24
C LEU A 14 17.50 -8.73 8.58
N MET A 15 16.95 -9.93 8.75
CA MET A 15 17.49 -11.14 8.13
C MET A 15 17.43 -11.08 6.60
N LEU A 16 16.34 -10.55 6.03
CA LEU A 16 16.22 -10.31 4.59
C LEU A 16 17.23 -9.27 4.09
N ALA A 17 17.42 -8.17 4.84
CA ALA A 17 18.41 -7.15 4.50
C ALA A 17 19.84 -7.73 4.52
N LEU A 18 20.16 -8.55 5.52
CA LEU A 18 21.42 -9.30 5.57
C LEU A 18 21.55 -10.30 4.39
N LEU A 19 20.46 -10.94 3.95
CA LEU A 19 20.50 -11.83 2.78
C LEU A 19 20.79 -11.08 1.48
N ILE A 20 20.14 -9.93 1.28
CA ILE A 20 20.25 -9.14 0.04
C ILE A 20 21.59 -8.39 -0.01
N PHE A 21 21.95 -7.71 1.07
CA PHE A 21 23.10 -6.82 1.12
C PHE A 21 24.36 -7.48 1.69
N GLY A 22 24.20 -8.49 2.55
CA GLY A 22 25.30 -9.19 3.22
C GLY A 22 26.20 -8.23 4.00
N GLU A 23 27.51 -8.43 3.81
CA GLU A 23 28.58 -7.62 4.38
C GLU A 23 28.59 -6.15 3.91
N ARG A 24 27.82 -5.80 2.87
CA ARG A 24 27.77 -4.43 2.33
C ARG A 24 26.74 -3.55 3.04
N LEU A 25 25.90 -4.12 3.90
CA LEU A 25 24.85 -3.40 4.62
C LEU A 25 25.37 -2.16 5.38
N PRO A 26 26.50 -2.23 6.14
CA PRO A 26 27.05 -1.04 6.81
C PRO A 26 27.49 0.05 5.83
N LYS A 27 28.01 -0.35 4.66
CA LYS A 27 28.44 0.57 3.62
C LYS A 27 27.24 1.27 2.98
N VAL A 28 26.18 0.52 2.65
CA VAL A 28 24.93 1.07 2.07
C VAL A 28 24.27 2.05 3.03
N ILE A 29 24.22 1.73 4.34
CA ILE A 29 23.73 2.66 5.36
C ILE A 29 24.58 3.93 5.38
N GLY A 30 25.91 3.79 5.38
CA GLY A 30 26.82 4.93 5.37
C GLY A 30 26.64 5.85 4.15
N ASP A 31 26.48 5.26 2.97
CA ASP A 31 26.24 6.00 1.72
C ASP A 31 24.87 6.69 1.72
N GLY A 32 23.83 6.00 2.18
CA GLY A 32 22.49 6.57 2.35
C GLY A 32 22.46 7.73 3.36
N LEU A 33 23.18 7.61 4.48
CA LEU A 33 23.31 8.67 5.48
C LEU A 33 24.07 9.90 4.94
N ARG A 34 25.14 9.68 4.17
CA ARG A 34 25.87 10.78 3.51
C ARG A 34 24.98 11.51 2.52
N MET A 35 24.22 10.77 1.71
CA MET A 35 23.26 11.32 0.77
C MET A 35 22.16 12.11 1.50
N LEU A 36 21.58 11.55 2.57
CA LEU A 36 20.57 12.22 3.39
C LEU A 36 21.12 13.51 4.02
N ARG A 37 22.35 13.49 4.53
CA ARG A 37 22.99 14.66 5.13
C ARG A 37 23.28 15.74 4.08
N GLY A 38 23.68 15.34 2.88
CA GLY A 38 23.85 16.21 1.72
C GLY A 38 22.53 16.86 1.29
N LEU A 39 21.46 16.06 1.16
CA LEU A 39 20.11 16.55 0.86
C LEU A 39 19.61 17.53 1.93
N ARG A 40 19.84 17.25 3.22
CA ARG A 40 19.47 18.15 4.30
C ARG A 40 20.23 19.47 4.26
N ALA A 41 21.53 19.44 3.97
CA ALA A 41 22.34 20.65 3.81
C ALA A 41 21.90 21.45 2.57
N MET A 42 21.64 20.78 1.45
CA MET A 42 21.16 21.40 0.20
C MET A 42 19.80 22.05 0.39
N ALA A 43 18.87 21.39 1.08
CA ALA A 43 17.57 21.95 1.42
C ALA A 43 17.72 23.20 2.31
N GLN A 44 18.58 23.16 3.32
CA GLN A 44 18.83 24.32 4.20
C GLN A 44 19.46 25.49 3.44
N ASN A 45 20.43 25.24 2.58
CA ASN A 45 21.08 26.28 1.77
C ASN A 45 20.11 26.90 0.77
N ALA A 46 19.35 26.07 0.04
CA ALA A 46 18.34 26.55 -0.90
C ALA A 46 17.23 27.34 -0.20
N THR A 47 16.80 26.94 1.01
CA THR A 47 15.86 27.73 1.81
C THR A 47 16.46 29.05 2.27
N SER A 48 17.73 29.06 2.69
CA SER A 48 18.45 30.27 3.10
C SER A 48 18.59 31.26 1.95
N ASP A 49 18.98 30.79 0.77
CA ASP A 49 19.17 31.63 -0.41
C ASP A 49 17.83 32.18 -0.92
N LEU A 50 16.79 31.35 -0.92
CA LEU A 50 15.43 31.75 -1.30
C LEU A 50 14.82 32.74 -0.29
N SER A 51 15.08 32.58 1.01
CA SER A 51 14.67 33.53 2.06
C SER A 51 15.37 34.88 1.95
N ARG A 52 16.65 34.86 1.54
CA ARG A 52 17.47 36.07 1.40
C ARG A 52 17.11 36.89 0.16
N GLU A 53 16.66 36.24 -0.91
CA GLU A 53 16.22 36.91 -2.14
C GLU A 53 14.74 37.35 -2.10
N LEU A 54 13.87 36.65 -1.37
CA LEU A 54 12.43 36.97 -1.29
C LEU A 54 12.02 37.79 -0.06
N GLY A 55 12.93 38.09 0.88
CA GLY A 55 12.68 38.98 2.02
C GLY A 55 11.56 38.53 2.97
N THR A 56 11.14 37.26 2.89
CA THR A 56 10.15 36.67 3.79
C THR A 56 10.72 35.41 4.42
N ASP A 57 10.63 35.32 5.75
CA ASP A 57 11.18 34.26 6.58
C ASP A 57 10.31 33.00 6.47
N ILE A 58 10.62 32.12 5.51
CA ILE A 58 10.02 30.79 5.44
C ILE A 58 10.77 29.89 6.44
N GLN A 59 10.37 29.94 7.71
CA GLN A 59 10.88 29.05 8.74
C GLN A 59 10.42 27.61 8.47
N LEU A 60 11.37 26.79 8.04
CA LEU A 60 11.18 25.38 7.68
C LEU A 60 10.96 24.45 8.89
N GLN A 61 10.38 24.95 9.98
CA GLN A 61 10.03 24.17 11.17
C GLN A 61 8.54 23.75 11.19
N ASP A 62 7.72 24.34 10.31
CA ASP A 62 6.30 23.97 10.14
C ASP A 62 5.91 23.76 8.67
N LEU A 63 6.61 22.83 8.01
CA LEU A 63 6.13 22.21 6.75
C LEU A 63 5.48 20.87 7.07
N HIS A 64 4.27 20.90 7.63
CA HIS A 64 3.29 19.91 7.20
C HIS A 64 3.07 20.12 5.69
N PRO A 65 3.20 19.10 4.82
CA PRO A 65 3.05 19.27 3.36
C PRO A 65 1.69 19.87 2.97
N LYS A 66 0.69 19.73 3.85
CA LYS A 66 -0.64 20.35 3.73
C LYS A 66 -0.67 21.86 4.01
N ALA A 67 0.21 22.37 4.88
CA ALA A 67 0.27 23.79 5.21
C ALA A 67 1.03 24.61 4.16
N PHE A 68 2.08 24.03 3.55
CA PHE A 68 2.90 24.69 2.54
C PHE A 68 2.16 24.89 1.21
N ILE A 69 1.42 23.87 0.75
CA ILE A 69 0.54 23.97 -0.43
C ILE A 69 -0.55 25.02 -0.20
N ARG A 70 -1.11 25.05 1.02
CA ARG A 70 -2.15 26.02 1.40
C ARG A 70 -1.68 27.47 1.42
N LYS A 71 -0.39 27.73 1.67
CA LYS A 71 0.14 29.09 1.85
C LYS A 71 0.93 29.64 0.65
N HIS A 72 1.29 28.81 -0.32
CA HIS A 72 2.06 29.25 -1.51
C HIS A 72 1.55 28.72 -2.85
N LEU A 73 0.65 27.73 -2.89
CA LEU A 73 -0.05 27.31 -4.12
C LEU A 73 -1.52 27.75 -4.15
N ILE A 74 -2.04 28.24 -3.03
CA ILE A 74 -3.44 28.63 -2.87
C ILE A 74 -3.46 30.08 -2.39
N SER A 75 -3.34 31.03 -3.32
CA SER A 75 -3.93 32.35 -3.10
C SER A 75 -5.45 32.16 -2.97
N GLU A 76 -6.09 32.90 -2.06
CA GLU A 76 -7.48 32.71 -1.60
C GLU A 76 -8.55 32.72 -2.72
N GLU A 77 -8.17 33.11 -3.93
CA GLU A 77 -9.02 33.24 -5.12
C GLU A 77 -9.18 31.90 -5.87
N ASP A 78 -8.15 31.05 -5.83
CA ASP A 78 -8.07 29.78 -6.56
C ASP A 78 -8.63 28.59 -5.75
N GLU A 79 -8.86 28.80 -4.45
CA GLU A 79 -9.36 27.78 -3.51
C GLU A 79 -10.76 27.27 -3.91
N ALA A 80 -11.66 28.14 -4.36
CA ALA A 80 -13.01 27.75 -4.76
C ALA A 80 -13.06 27.10 -6.17
N ALA A 81 -12.15 27.50 -7.06
CA ALA A 81 -12.09 27.03 -8.44
C ALA A 81 -11.46 25.64 -8.55
N LEU A 82 -10.46 25.31 -7.72
CA LEU A 82 -9.79 24.01 -7.72
C LEU A 82 -10.42 22.99 -6.74
N ARG A 83 -11.07 23.43 -5.65
CA ARG A 83 -11.74 22.50 -4.72
C ARG A 83 -12.97 21.83 -5.31
N LYS A 84 -13.78 22.56 -6.09
CA LYS A 84 -14.96 21.99 -6.75
C LYS A 84 -14.63 20.80 -7.68
N PRO A 85 -13.67 20.90 -8.62
CA PRO A 85 -13.33 19.78 -9.47
C PRO A 85 -12.66 18.64 -8.69
N LEU A 86 -11.79 18.94 -7.71
CA LEU A 86 -11.16 17.87 -6.92
C LEU A 86 -12.15 17.13 -6.00
N GLN A 87 -13.16 17.81 -5.46
CA GLN A 87 -14.23 17.18 -4.70
C GLN A 87 -15.10 16.33 -5.61
N GLY A 88 -15.46 16.83 -6.80
CA GLY A 88 -16.21 16.04 -7.80
C GLY A 88 -15.47 14.76 -8.20
N LEU A 89 -14.18 14.86 -8.53
CA LEU A 89 -13.36 13.69 -8.87
C LEU A 89 -13.23 12.71 -7.70
N LEU A 90 -13.12 13.21 -6.47
CA LEU A 90 -13.02 12.36 -5.29
C LEU A 90 -14.35 11.64 -5.00
N ASP A 91 -15.47 12.33 -5.20
CA ASP A 91 -16.80 11.78 -4.93
C ASP A 91 -17.21 10.78 -6.02
N ASP A 92 -16.88 11.03 -7.29
CA ASP A 92 -17.03 10.06 -8.39
C ASP A 92 -16.23 8.78 -8.09
N VAL A 93 -14.95 8.91 -7.71
CA VAL A 93 -14.11 7.75 -7.38
C VAL A 93 -14.67 6.97 -6.18
N LYS A 94 -15.19 7.65 -5.15
CA LYS A 94 -15.84 6.97 -4.02
C LYS A 94 -17.12 6.24 -4.44
N GLN A 95 -17.91 6.84 -5.34
CA GLN A 95 -19.14 6.25 -5.83
C GLN A 95 -18.86 4.98 -6.64
N ASP A 96 -17.88 5.03 -7.55
CA ASP A 96 -17.44 3.89 -8.33
C ASP A 96 -16.95 2.74 -7.44
N LEU A 97 -16.15 3.06 -6.41
CA LEU A 97 -15.65 2.07 -5.46
C LEU A 97 -16.77 1.43 -4.64
N ASN A 98 -17.78 2.20 -4.24
CA ASN A 98 -18.95 1.67 -3.53
C ASN A 98 -19.81 0.78 -4.44
N GLY A 99 -19.98 1.14 -5.72
CA GLY A 99 -20.68 0.32 -6.71
C GLY A 99 -19.98 -1.04 -6.89
N VAL A 100 -18.67 -1.02 -7.16
CA VAL A 100 -17.86 -2.24 -7.32
C VAL A 100 -17.90 -3.11 -6.07
N LYS A 101 -17.87 -2.51 -4.88
CA LYS A 101 -17.97 -3.26 -3.63
C LYS A 101 -19.32 -3.97 -3.49
N GLN A 102 -20.40 -3.36 -3.95
CA GLN A 102 -21.74 -3.95 -3.91
C GLN A 102 -21.88 -5.10 -4.92
N ASP A 103 -21.39 -4.92 -6.14
CA ASP A 103 -21.36 -5.98 -7.16
C ASP A 103 -20.52 -7.18 -6.70
N LEU A 104 -19.36 -6.94 -6.10
CA LEU A 104 -18.53 -7.99 -5.54
C LEU A 104 -19.22 -8.73 -4.39
N SER A 105 -19.96 -8.01 -3.54
CA SER A 105 -20.72 -8.63 -2.44
C SER A 105 -21.88 -9.48 -2.97
N GLU A 106 -22.54 -9.06 -4.03
CA GLU A 106 -23.62 -9.81 -4.68
C GLU A 106 -23.09 -11.06 -5.40
N VAL A 107 -21.96 -10.95 -6.10
CA VAL A 107 -21.31 -12.11 -6.71
C VAL A 107 -20.80 -13.07 -5.64
N ALA A 108 -20.26 -12.55 -4.53
CA ALA A 108 -19.83 -13.37 -3.41
C ALA A 108 -21.00 -14.11 -2.76
N THR A 109 -22.14 -13.46 -2.51
CA THR A 109 -23.33 -14.14 -1.97
C THR A 109 -23.94 -15.11 -2.97
N ALA A 110 -23.95 -14.79 -4.26
CA ALA A 110 -24.40 -15.71 -5.31
C ALA A 110 -23.48 -16.94 -5.44
N ALA A 111 -22.17 -16.76 -5.31
CA ALA A 111 -21.19 -17.84 -5.29
C ALA A 111 -21.32 -18.70 -4.02
N ASP A 112 -21.58 -18.09 -2.86
CA ASP A 112 -21.79 -18.78 -1.59
C ASP A 112 -23.11 -19.60 -1.59
N ILE A 113 -24.19 -19.05 -2.17
CA ILE A 113 -25.45 -19.80 -2.38
C ILE A 113 -25.25 -20.98 -3.34
N LYS A 114 -24.40 -20.84 -4.36
CA LYS A 114 -24.03 -21.94 -5.26
C LYS A 114 -23.16 -22.99 -4.55
N ASN A 115 -22.43 -22.60 -3.51
CA ASN A 115 -21.68 -23.51 -2.63
C ASN A 115 -22.59 -24.19 -1.58
N HIS A 116 -23.73 -23.60 -1.24
CA HIS A 116 -24.75 -24.16 -0.33
C HIS A 116 -25.85 -24.99 -1.00
N THR A 117 -25.92 -25.03 -2.34
CA THR A 117 -26.90 -25.86 -3.09
C THR A 117 -26.22 -27.01 -3.86
N ALA A 118 -25.10 -27.53 -3.38
CA ALA A 118 -24.62 -28.82 -3.87
C ALA A 118 -25.47 -29.94 -3.23
N PRO A 119 -26.32 -30.66 -3.98
CA PRO A 119 -26.86 -31.91 -3.50
C PRO A 119 -25.68 -32.85 -3.22
N SER A 120 -25.80 -33.64 -2.17
CA SER A 120 -24.91 -34.75 -1.87
C SER A 120 -24.83 -35.69 -3.08
N VAL A 121 -23.81 -35.51 -3.91
CA VAL A 121 -23.42 -36.47 -4.94
C VAL A 121 -22.00 -36.93 -4.64
N SER A 122 -21.94 -38.14 -4.10
CA SER A 122 -20.85 -39.10 -4.23
C SER A 122 -19.42 -38.57 -4.06
N ALA A 123 -18.95 -38.56 -2.82
CA ALA A 123 -17.52 -38.66 -2.55
C ALA A 123 -17.05 -40.06 -2.95
N GLU A 124 -16.45 -40.12 -4.14
CA GLU A 124 -15.61 -41.21 -4.60
C GLU A 124 -14.46 -41.43 -3.60
N GLN A 125 -14.52 -42.57 -2.92
CA GLN A 125 -13.53 -43.06 -1.98
C GLN A 125 -12.49 -43.89 -2.76
N PRO A 126 -11.19 -43.51 -2.81
CA PRO A 126 -10.18 -44.38 -3.37
C PRO A 126 -9.72 -45.34 -2.26
N ALA A 127 -10.48 -46.42 -2.04
CA ALA A 127 -10.09 -47.50 -1.16
C ALA A 127 -10.17 -48.84 -1.91
N ARG A 128 -9.02 -49.22 -2.48
CA ARG A 128 -8.49 -50.59 -2.54
C ARG A 128 -9.52 -51.68 -2.92
N ARG A 129 -9.78 -51.87 -4.22
CA ARG A 129 -10.37 -53.11 -4.73
C ARG A 129 -9.32 -54.22 -4.74
N THR A 130 -9.43 -55.15 -3.81
CA THR A 130 -8.86 -56.49 -3.93
C THR A 130 -9.57 -57.25 -5.06
N PRO A 131 -8.88 -58.02 -5.91
CA PRO A 131 -9.55 -58.90 -6.84
C PRO A 131 -9.99 -60.15 -6.06
N SER A 132 -11.30 -60.32 -5.86
CA SER A 132 -11.84 -61.65 -5.57
C SER A 132 -11.98 -62.36 -6.91
N LEU A 133 -11.09 -63.33 -7.14
CA LEU A 133 -11.29 -64.39 -8.13
C LEU A 133 -12.67 -64.97 -7.92
N ASP A 134 -13.52 -64.92 -8.96
CA ASP A 134 -14.63 -65.86 -9.05
C ASP A 134 -14.36 -66.81 -10.21
N LEU A 135 -14.56 -68.07 -9.88
CA LEU A 135 -13.99 -69.26 -10.46
C LEU A 135 -15.18 -70.18 -10.68
N ASP A 136 -16.08 -69.84 -11.60
CA ASP A 136 -17.10 -70.77 -12.10
C ASP A 136 -17.92 -70.12 -13.23
N ALA A 137 -17.63 -70.51 -14.46
CA ALA A 137 -18.63 -70.73 -15.51
C ALA A 137 -17.92 -71.35 -16.73
N THR A 138 -18.19 -72.64 -16.91
CA THR A 138 -17.77 -73.48 -18.05
C THR A 138 -18.70 -73.27 -19.24
#